data_AF-A0A2K5WKE1-F1
#
_entry.id   AF-A0A2K5WKE1-F1
#
_cell.length_a   1.000
_cell.length_b   1.000
_cell.length_c   1.000
_cell.angle_alpha   90.00
_cell.angle_beta   90.00
_cell.angle_gamma   90.00
#
_symmetry.space_group_name_H-M   'P 1'
#
loop_
_entity.id
_entity.type
_entity.pdbx_description
1 polymer ?
#
loop_
_entity_poly.entity_id
_entity_poly.type
_entity_poly.pdbx_seq_one_letter_code
_entity_poly.pdbx_strand_id
1 'polypeptide(L)'
;MAVARLAAVAAWVPYRSWGWAAAPVGPHRGLGALLALIPQRAPRWLPACRQKTSLSFLNRPDLPNLAYKKLKGKSPGIIFIPGYLSYMNGTKALAIEEFCKSLGHACIRFDYSGVGSSDGNSEESTLGKWRKDVLSIIDDLADGPQILVGSSLGGWLMLHAAIARPEKVVALIGVATAADSLVTKFNQLPVEDSGRKNCISLHSA
;
A
#
# COMPACT_ATOMS: atom_id res chain seq x y z
N MET A 1 11.52 -15.86 -53.30
CA MET A 1 11.32 -16.41 -51.94
C MET A 1 11.28 -15.25 -50.96
N ALA A 2 10.11 -14.65 -50.75
CA ALA A 2 9.89 -13.57 -49.79
C ALA A 2 8.78 -14.01 -48.84
N VAL A 3 9.11 -14.17 -47.56
CA VAL A 3 8.18 -14.59 -46.52
C VAL A 3 7.59 -13.33 -45.89
N ALA A 4 6.34 -13.01 -46.23
CA ALA A 4 5.58 -11.97 -45.56
C ALA A 4 5.10 -12.48 -44.20
N ARG A 5 5.55 -11.86 -43.10
CA ARG A 5 5.01 -12.08 -41.75
C ARG A 5 3.69 -11.32 -41.61
N LEU A 6 2.58 -12.04 -41.41
CA LEU A 6 1.33 -11.43 -40.94
C LEU A 6 1.49 -11.04 -39.47
N ALA A 7 1.34 -9.75 -39.16
CA ALA A 7 1.13 -9.27 -37.80
C ALA A 7 -0.38 -9.28 -37.51
N ALA A 8 -0.81 -10.09 -36.55
CA ALA A 8 -2.18 -10.07 -36.04
C ALA A 8 -2.37 -8.85 -35.14
N VAL A 9 -3.22 -7.91 -35.56
CA VAL A 9 -3.65 -6.78 -34.74
C VAL A 9 -4.82 -7.26 -33.87
N ALA A 10 -4.59 -7.39 -32.57
CA ALA A 10 -5.66 -7.71 -31.62
C ALA A 10 -6.62 -6.51 -31.51
N ALA A 11 -7.88 -6.73 -31.88
CA ALA A 11 -8.94 -5.74 -31.81
C ALA A 11 -9.32 -5.43 -30.36
N TRP A 12 -9.24 -4.15 -30.00
CA TRP A 12 -9.82 -3.59 -28.78
C TRP A 12 -11.36 -3.68 -28.84
N VAL A 13 -11.98 -4.31 -27.84
CA VAL A 13 -13.43 -4.30 -27.66
C VAL A 13 -13.77 -3.27 -26.58
N PRO A 14 -14.54 -2.20 -26.88
CA PRO A 14 -14.90 -1.22 -25.87
C PRO A 14 -15.98 -1.78 -24.93
N TYR A 15 -15.76 -1.51 -23.65
CA TYR A 15 -16.62 -1.84 -22.53
C TYR A 15 -18.00 -1.14 -22.64
N ARG A 16 -19.07 -1.89 -22.37
CA ARG A 16 -20.47 -1.44 -22.41
C ARG A 16 -20.68 -0.19 -21.54
N SER A 17 -21.11 0.92 -22.16
CA SER A 17 -21.64 2.08 -21.44
C SER A 17 -23.04 1.77 -20.91
N TRP A 18 -23.30 2.12 -19.66
CA TRP A 18 -24.65 2.11 -19.10
C TRP A 18 -25.29 3.47 -19.42
N GLY A 19 -26.06 3.51 -20.50
CA GLY A 19 -26.89 4.67 -20.84
C GLY A 19 -28.04 4.81 -19.83
N TRP A 20 -28.12 5.97 -19.19
CA TRP A 20 -29.28 6.36 -18.39
C TRP A 20 -30.38 6.81 -19.35
N ALA A 21 -31.41 5.99 -19.53
CA ALA A 21 -32.64 6.44 -20.18
C ALA A 21 -33.45 7.26 -19.16
N ALA A 22 -33.60 8.56 -19.42
CA ALA A 22 -34.53 9.41 -18.70
C ALA A 22 -35.97 9.09 -19.15
N ALA A 23 -36.81 8.64 -18.22
CA ALA A 23 -38.26 8.56 -18.39
C ALA A 23 -38.92 9.75 -17.67
N PRO A 24 -40.05 10.28 -18.18
CA PRO A 24 -40.52 11.62 -17.84
C PRO A 24 -41.24 11.69 -16.49
N VAL A 25 -41.17 12.87 -15.89
CA VAL A 25 -41.86 13.27 -14.66
C VAL A 25 -43.35 13.52 -14.96
N GLY A 26 -44.23 12.78 -14.28
CA GLY A 26 -45.68 13.03 -14.22
C GLY A 26 -46.12 13.34 -12.79
N PRO A 27 -47.22 14.10 -12.58
CA PRO A 27 -47.44 14.84 -11.34
C PRO A 27 -48.10 14.03 -10.22
N HIS A 28 -47.81 14.48 -9.00
CA HIS A 28 -48.26 14.02 -7.70
C HIS A 28 -49.77 13.76 -7.57
N ARG A 29 -50.11 12.63 -6.93
CA ARG A 29 -51.28 12.50 -6.04
C ARG A 29 -50.91 11.68 -4.82
N GLY A 30 -51.10 12.27 -3.64
CA GLY A 30 -50.85 11.65 -2.35
C GLY A 30 -52.00 10.76 -1.90
N LEU A 31 -51.66 9.78 -1.07
CA LEU A 31 -52.43 9.13 -0.01
C LEU A 31 -51.35 8.37 0.79
N GLY A 32 -51.06 8.67 2.06
CA GLY A 32 -51.99 8.44 3.16
C GLY A 32 -51.73 7.05 3.74
N ALA A 33 -50.85 6.98 4.75
CA ALA A 33 -50.70 5.89 5.72
C ALA A 33 -50.29 4.48 5.21
N LEU A 34 -48.99 4.19 5.30
CA LEU A 34 -48.52 2.88 5.76
C LEU A 34 -47.16 3.05 6.45
N LEU A 35 -47.20 3.39 7.74
CA LEU A 35 -46.04 3.24 8.63
C LEU A 35 -45.82 1.74 8.84
N ALA A 36 -45.23 1.09 7.84
CA ALA A 36 -44.59 -0.19 8.04
C ALA A 36 -43.33 0.08 8.87
N LEU A 37 -43.36 -0.37 10.13
CA LEU A 37 -42.17 -0.53 10.96
C LEU A 37 -41.14 -1.31 10.17
N ILE A 38 -40.20 -0.60 9.54
CA ILE A 38 -38.95 -1.19 9.08
C ILE A 38 -38.27 -1.70 10.35
N PRO A 39 -38.09 -3.01 10.54
CA PRO A 39 -37.26 -3.46 11.63
C PRO A 39 -35.86 -2.97 11.31
N GLN A 40 -35.33 -2.07 12.14
CA GLN A 40 -33.91 -1.78 12.25
C GLN A 40 -33.21 -3.08 12.68
N ARG A 41 -33.09 -4.07 11.78
CA ARG A 41 -32.19 -5.20 11.96
C ARG A 41 -30.79 -4.63 11.75
N ALA A 42 -30.23 -4.07 12.82
CA ALA A 42 -28.79 -3.98 12.97
C ALA A 42 -28.21 -5.36 12.61
N PRO A 43 -27.16 -5.44 11.78
CA PRO A 43 -26.54 -6.71 11.47
C PRO A 43 -26.14 -7.35 12.79
N ARG A 44 -26.76 -8.50 13.06
CA ARG A 44 -26.52 -9.29 14.26
C ARG A 44 -25.09 -9.81 14.13
N TRP A 45 -24.14 -9.10 14.74
CA TRP A 45 -22.76 -9.55 14.87
C TRP A 45 -22.82 -10.89 15.60
N LEU A 46 -22.76 -11.98 14.83
CA LEU A 46 -22.35 -13.27 15.37
C LEU A 46 -21.01 -13.02 16.08
N PRO A 47 -20.74 -13.66 17.23
CA PRO A 47 -19.43 -13.57 17.86
C PRO A 47 -18.44 -14.19 16.87
N ALA A 48 -17.88 -13.35 16.00
CA ALA A 48 -16.84 -13.73 15.07
C ALA A 48 -15.71 -14.24 15.95
N CYS A 49 -15.38 -15.52 15.79
CA CYS A 49 -14.25 -16.16 16.44
C CYS A 49 -13.10 -15.15 16.38
N ARG A 50 -12.69 -14.62 17.53
CA ARG A 50 -11.84 -13.44 17.61
C ARG A 50 -10.49 -13.81 17.01
N GLN A 51 -10.33 -13.62 15.71
CA GLN A 51 -9.08 -13.94 15.03
C GLN A 51 -8.01 -13.02 15.63
N LYS A 52 -7.12 -13.64 16.40
CA LYS A 52 -5.91 -13.00 16.93
C LYS A 52 -4.80 -13.32 15.95
N THR A 53 -4.19 -12.29 15.38
CA THR A 53 -2.96 -12.43 14.61
C THR A 53 -1.78 -12.53 15.58
N SER A 54 -1.07 -13.66 15.58
CA SER A 54 0.18 -13.82 16.32
C SER A 54 1.35 -13.22 15.54
N LEU A 55 2.36 -12.76 16.26
CA LEU A 55 3.66 -12.41 15.68
C LEU A 55 4.29 -13.66 15.04
N SER A 56 4.82 -13.53 13.84
CA SER A 56 5.51 -14.59 13.11
C SER A 56 6.68 -14.01 12.33
N PHE A 57 7.61 -14.87 11.91
CA PHE A 57 8.83 -14.46 11.23
C PHE A 57 8.94 -15.17 9.88
N LEU A 58 9.20 -14.39 8.84
CA LEU A 58 9.55 -14.90 7.52
C LEU A 58 11.05 -15.12 7.51
N ASN A 59 11.46 -16.39 7.44
CA ASN A 59 12.85 -16.77 7.30
C ASN A 59 13.33 -16.50 5.86
N ARG A 60 14.46 -15.82 5.71
CA ARG A 60 15.04 -15.48 4.41
C ARG A 60 16.53 -15.83 4.43
N PRO A 61 16.96 -16.94 3.83
CA PRO A 61 18.37 -17.26 3.72
C PRO A 61 19.14 -16.05 3.15
N ASP A 62 20.22 -15.66 3.82
CA ASP A 62 21.11 -14.53 3.46
C ASP A 62 20.52 -13.11 3.64
N LEU A 63 19.32 -12.98 4.19
CA LEU A 63 18.71 -11.69 4.54
C LEU A 63 18.17 -11.70 5.98
N PRO A 64 18.00 -10.54 6.63
CA PRO A 64 17.38 -10.49 7.95
C PRO A 64 15.95 -11.08 7.93
N ASN A 65 15.54 -11.78 8.99
CA ASN A 65 14.16 -12.26 9.08
C ASN A 65 13.19 -11.08 9.22
N LEU A 66 12.01 -11.21 8.61
CA LEU A 66 10.97 -10.20 8.72
C LEU A 66 9.89 -10.62 9.69
N ALA A 67 9.66 -9.82 10.71
CA ALA A 67 8.52 -9.93 11.59
C ALA A 67 7.25 -9.48 10.87
N TYR A 68 6.20 -10.27 10.97
CA TYR A 68 4.90 -9.97 10.39
C TYR A 68 3.74 -10.49 11.25
N LYS A 69 2.55 -9.97 10.94
CA LYS A 69 1.26 -10.49 11.39
C LYS A 69 0.37 -10.69 10.17
N LYS A 70 -0.17 -11.90 10.05
CA LYS A 70 -1.06 -12.32 8.95
C LYS A 70 -2.43 -12.69 9.49
N LEU A 71 -3.44 -11.99 9.00
CA LEU A 71 -4.85 -12.33 9.16
C LEU A 71 -5.29 -13.20 7.98
N LYS A 72 -5.89 -14.36 8.27
CA LYS A 72 -6.47 -15.22 7.23
C LYS A 72 -7.82 -14.66 6.79
N GLY A 73 -8.11 -14.72 5.50
CA GLY A 73 -9.38 -14.26 4.96
C GLY A 73 -9.47 -14.44 3.46
N LYS A 74 -10.45 -13.79 2.84
CA LYS A 74 -10.73 -13.85 1.41
C LYS A 74 -9.73 -13.04 0.60
N SER A 75 -9.64 -13.38 -0.68
CA SER A 75 -8.97 -12.61 -1.73
C SER A 75 -9.88 -11.47 -2.25
N PRO A 76 -9.33 -10.33 -2.72
CA PRO A 76 -7.91 -9.98 -2.67
C PRO A 76 -7.44 -9.76 -1.24
N GLY A 77 -6.17 -10.11 -0.98
CA GLY A 77 -5.49 -9.81 0.27
C GLY A 77 -5.05 -8.35 0.33
N ILE A 78 -4.86 -7.84 1.54
CA ILE A 78 -4.38 -6.48 1.78
C ILE A 78 -2.99 -6.56 2.40
N ILE A 79 -2.03 -5.81 1.87
CA ILE A 79 -0.69 -5.66 2.48
C ILE A 79 -0.49 -4.21 2.85
N PHE A 80 -0.32 -3.94 4.15
CA PHE A 80 0.06 -2.62 4.63
C PHE A 80 1.59 -2.45 4.62
N ILE A 81 2.05 -1.41 3.93
CA ILE A 81 3.47 -1.07 3.76
C ILE A 81 3.75 0.20 4.58
N PRO A 82 4.46 0.10 5.73
CA PRO A 82 4.67 1.23 6.64
C PRO A 82 5.50 2.37 6.04
N GLY A 83 5.40 3.56 6.64
CA GLY A 83 6.27 4.70 6.31
C GLY A 83 7.64 4.60 6.96
N TYR A 84 8.48 5.61 6.73
CA TYR A 84 9.79 5.73 7.35
C TYR A 84 9.66 5.74 8.89
N LEU A 85 10.51 4.97 9.58
CA LEU A 85 10.52 4.80 11.04
C LEU A 85 9.16 4.36 11.64
N SER A 86 8.26 3.83 10.82
CA SER A 86 6.99 3.28 11.27
C SER A 86 7.09 1.76 11.33
N TYR A 87 6.38 1.15 12.27
CA TYR A 87 6.34 -0.30 12.48
C TYR A 87 4.90 -0.82 12.36
N MET A 88 4.75 -2.14 12.26
CA MET A 88 3.50 -2.83 11.98
C MET A 88 2.41 -2.66 13.04
N ASN A 89 2.74 -2.17 14.23
CA ASN A 89 1.77 -1.89 15.30
C ASN A 89 1.30 -0.42 15.32
N GLY A 90 1.64 0.40 14.32
CA GLY A 90 1.14 1.77 14.21
C GLY A 90 -0.38 1.85 13.96
N THR A 91 -0.98 2.98 14.30
CA THR A 91 -2.45 3.19 14.25
C THR A 91 -3.07 2.85 12.90
N LYS A 92 -2.42 3.23 11.79
CA LYS A 92 -2.93 2.92 10.44
C LYS A 92 -2.90 1.43 10.13
N ALA A 93 -1.84 0.73 10.54
CA ALA A 93 -1.71 -0.71 10.33
C ALA A 93 -2.79 -1.48 11.11
N LEU A 94 -3.02 -1.10 12.37
CA LEU A 94 -4.05 -1.71 13.22
C LEU A 94 -5.47 -1.40 12.71
N ALA A 95 -5.72 -0.17 12.25
CA ALA A 95 -7.01 0.20 11.68
C ALA A 95 -7.32 -0.60 10.40
N ILE A 96 -6.32 -0.81 9.54
CA ILE A 96 -6.48 -1.62 8.32
C ILE A 96 -6.72 -3.09 8.67
N GLU A 97 -6.00 -3.65 9.64
CA GLU A 97 -6.23 -5.03 10.10
C GLU A 97 -7.66 -5.22 10.63
N GLU A 98 -8.15 -4.32 11.49
CA GLU A 98 -9.51 -4.39 12.01
C GLU A 98 -10.58 -4.18 10.92
N PHE A 99 -10.33 -3.30 9.95
CA PHE A 99 -11.19 -3.16 8.78
C PHE A 99 -11.26 -4.46 7.96
N CYS A 100 -10.10 -5.05 7.62
CA CYS A 100 -10.03 -6.31 6.88
C CYS A 100 -10.73 -7.44 7.64
N LYS A 101 -10.55 -7.49 8.96
CA LYS A 101 -11.21 -8.45 9.85
C LYS A 101 -12.73 -8.31 9.83
N SER A 102 -13.26 -7.09 9.84
CA SER A 102 -14.70 -6.85 9.75
C SER A 102 -15.32 -7.29 8.43
N LEU A 103 -14.56 -7.23 7.33
CA LEU A 103 -14.99 -7.67 6.00
C LEU A 103 -14.62 -9.13 5.69
N GLY A 104 -13.78 -9.75 6.51
CA GLY A 104 -13.27 -11.11 6.31
C GLY A 104 -12.23 -11.24 5.20
N HIS A 105 -11.47 -10.19 4.89
CA HIS A 105 -10.37 -10.21 3.93
C HIS A 105 -9.04 -10.57 4.59
N ALA A 106 -8.15 -11.23 3.84
CA ALA A 106 -6.79 -11.49 4.30
C ALA A 106 -6.03 -10.17 4.45
N CYS A 107 -5.18 -10.06 5.47
CA CYS A 107 -4.36 -8.87 5.70
C CYS A 107 -2.97 -9.26 6.18
N ILE A 108 -1.94 -8.59 5.68
CA ILE A 108 -0.56 -8.72 6.14
C ILE A 108 -0.04 -7.33 6.52
N ARG A 109 0.62 -7.26 7.66
CA ARG A 109 1.43 -6.12 8.10
C ARG A 109 2.75 -6.66 8.63
N PHE A 110 3.83 -5.92 8.41
CA PHE A 110 5.17 -6.38 8.70
C PHE A 110 6.09 -5.21 9.05
N ASP A 111 7.21 -5.53 9.68
CA ASP A 111 8.30 -4.60 9.96
C ASP A 111 9.41 -4.78 8.92
N TYR A 112 10.00 -3.68 8.46
CA TYR A 112 11.17 -3.75 7.59
C TYR A 112 12.40 -4.32 8.32
N SER A 113 13.39 -4.82 7.57
CA SER A 113 14.70 -5.16 8.13
C SER A 113 15.26 -3.97 8.91
N GLY A 114 15.78 -4.22 10.12
CA GLY A 114 16.32 -3.20 11.02
C GLY A 114 15.26 -2.32 11.70
N VAL A 115 13.97 -2.67 11.61
CA VAL A 115 12.86 -1.92 12.22
C VAL A 115 12.00 -2.85 13.07
N GLY A 116 11.49 -2.32 14.20
CA GLY A 116 10.48 -3.00 15.00
C GLY A 116 10.94 -4.35 15.52
N SER A 117 10.20 -5.41 15.19
CA SER A 117 10.53 -6.78 15.60
C SER A 117 11.32 -7.57 14.55
N SER A 118 11.60 -7.00 13.37
CA SER A 118 12.42 -7.67 12.34
C SER A 118 13.90 -7.62 12.68
N ASP A 119 14.65 -8.61 12.19
CA ASP A 119 16.10 -8.64 12.36
C ASP A 119 16.78 -7.56 11.50
N GLY A 120 18.08 -7.34 11.75
CA GLY A 120 18.96 -6.48 10.96
C GLY A 120 19.40 -5.21 11.68
N ASN A 121 20.38 -4.52 11.10
CA ASN A 121 20.90 -3.26 11.64
C ASN A 121 20.14 -2.06 11.04
N SER A 122 19.55 -1.23 11.90
CA SER A 122 18.82 -0.02 11.50
C SER A 122 19.74 0.99 10.79
N GLU A 123 21.01 1.09 11.20
CA GLU A 123 21.99 2.04 10.63
C GLU A 123 22.42 1.67 9.21
N GLU A 124 22.34 0.38 8.86
CA GLU A 124 22.66 -0.12 7.53
C GLU A 124 21.42 -0.23 6.61
N SER A 125 20.26 0.23 7.09
CA SER A 125 19.02 0.12 6.34
C SER A 125 18.99 1.08 5.17
N THR A 126 18.61 0.57 4.00
CA THR A 126 18.51 1.38 2.77
C THR A 126 17.16 1.15 2.11
N LEU A 127 16.73 2.10 1.30
CA LEU A 127 15.53 1.96 0.48
C LEU A 127 15.58 0.70 -0.38
N GLY A 128 16.75 0.35 -0.92
CA GLY A 128 16.94 -0.87 -1.71
C GLY A 128 16.73 -2.15 -0.90
N LYS A 129 17.19 -2.20 0.36
CA LYS A 129 16.92 -3.32 1.28
C LYS A 129 15.43 -3.41 1.59
N TRP A 130 14.78 -2.31 1.93
CA TRP A 130 13.34 -2.28 2.23
C TRP A 130 12.45 -2.59 1.02
N ARG A 131 12.89 -2.26 -0.20
CA ARG A 131 12.25 -2.73 -1.43
C ARG A 131 12.29 -4.26 -1.53
N LYS A 132 13.44 -4.88 -1.25
CA LYS A 132 13.54 -6.36 -1.23
C LYS A 132 12.64 -6.96 -0.16
N ASP A 133 12.52 -6.31 1.00
CA ASP A 133 11.61 -6.75 2.06
C ASP A 133 10.15 -6.79 1.61
N VAL A 134 9.66 -5.73 0.97
CA VAL A 134 8.30 -5.69 0.42
C VAL A 134 8.07 -6.82 -0.58
N LEU A 135 9.05 -7.09 -1.45
CA LEU A 135 8.95 -8.18 -2.42
C LEU A 135 8.90 -9.55 -1.74
N SER A 136 9.75 -9.81 -0.73
CA SER A 136 9.69 -11.05 0.06
C SER A 136 8.31 -11.27 0.71
N ILE A 137 7.69 -10.21 1.24
CA ILE A 137 6.34 -10.32 1.82
C ILE A 137 5.30 -10.72 0.76
N ILE A 138 5.37 -10.13 -0.44
CA ILE A 138 4.44 -10.44 -1.54
C ILE A 138 4.66 -11.85 -2.08
N ASP A 139 5.92 -12.27 -2.22
CA ASP A 139 6.29 -13.52 -2.87
C ASP A 139 6.06 -14.71 -1.95
N ASP A 140 6.51 -14.61 -0.70
CA ASP A 140 6.65 -15.75 0.20
C ASP A 140 5.48 -15.87 1.19
N LEU A 141 4.73 -14.79 1.45
CA LEU A 141 3.61 -14.80 2.41
C LEU A 141 2.24 -14.53 1.79
N ALA A 142 2.17 -13.82 0.68
CA ALA A 142 0.90 -13.38 0.13
C ALA A 142 0.33 -14.36 -0.90
N ASP A 143 -0.91 -14.78 -0.66
CA ASP A 143 -1.63 -15.74 -1.49
C ASP A 143 -2.61 -15.02 -2.44
N GLY A 144 -2.46 -15.24 -3.74
CA GLY A 144 -3.35 -14.67 -4.77
C GLY A 144 -3.22 -13.15 -4.94
N PRO A 145 -4.24 -12.49 -5.54
CA PRO A 145 -4.26 -11.05 -5.78
C PRO A 145 -4.14 -10.19 -4.51
N GLN A 146 -3.35 -9.13 -4.57
CA GLN A 146 -3.08 -8.22 -3.46
C GLN A 146 -3.44 -6.77 -3.79
N ILE A 147 -4.05 -6.10 -2.82
CA ILE A 147 -4.16 -4.64 -2.73
C ILE A 147 -3.05 -4.16 -1.81
N LEU A 148 -2.20 -3.27 -2.32
CA LEU A 148 -1.13 -2.67 -1.52
C LEU A 148 -1.60 -1.34 -0.93
N VAL A 149 -1.37 -1.13 0.36
CA VAL A 149 -1.66 0.13 1.06
C VAL A 149 -0.36 0.71 1.60
N GLY A 150 0.19 1.71 0.91
CA GLY A 150 1.48 2.31 1.22
C GLY A 150 1.36 3.68 1.88
N SER A 151 1.97 3.86 3.05
CA SER A 151 2.02 5.15 3.75
C SER A 151 3.37 5.85 3.55
N SER A 152 3.39 7.09 3.08
CA SER A 152 4.62 7.88 2.91
C SER A 152 5.68 7.12 2.10
N LEU A 153 6.84 6.81 2.70
CA LEU A 153 7.87 5.94 2.13
C LEU A 153 7.29 4.61 1.60
N GLY A 154 6.35 4.02 2.32
CA GLY A 154 5.70 2.78 1.91
C GLY A 154 4.89 2.93 0.62
N GLY A 155 4.37 4.13 0.34
CA GLY A 155 3.74 4.44 -0.94
C GLY A 155 4.73 4.41 -2.11
N TRP A 156 5.98 4.83 -1.89
CA TRP A 156 7.03 4.73 -2.90
C TRP A 156 7.42 3.27 -3.15
N LEU A 157 7.64 2.50 -2.08
CA LEU A 157 7.98 1.08 -2.18
C LEU A 157 6.85 0.25 -2.82
N MET A 158 5.59 0.61 -2.55
CA MET A 158 4.41 0.03 -3.19
C MET A 158 4.45 0.17 -4.72
N LEU A 159 4.87 1.32 -5.25
CA LEU A 159 5.00 1.52 -6.71
C LEU A 159 6.05 0.58 -7.31
N HIS A 160 7.21 0.46 -6.64
CA HIS A 160 8.25 -0.49 -7.04
C HIS A 160 7.76 -1.94 -7.02
N ALA A 161 6.95 -2.30 -6.03
CA ALA A 161 6.37 -3.63 -5.92
C ALA A 161 5.35 -3.92 -7.03
N ALA A 162 4.49 -2.96 -7.35
CA ALA A 162 3.51 -3.09 -8.44
C ALA A 162 4.17 -3.29 -9.80
N ILE A 163 5.27 -2.58 -10.08
CA ILE A 163 6.07 -2.75 -11.30
C ILE A 163 6.71 -4.15 -11.33
N ALA A 164 7.18 -4.65 -10.19
CA ALA A 164 7.89 -5.93 -10.11
C ALA A 164 6.96 -7.15 -10.12
N ARG A 165 5.70 -7.01 -9.68
CA ARG A 165 4.71 -8.08 -9.54
C ARG A 165 3.33 -7.67 -10.11
N PRO A 166 3.26 -7.25 -11.39
CA PRO A 166 2.01 -6.76 -11.98
C PRO A 166 0.90 -7.81 -12.01
N GLU A 167 1.25 -9.10 -11.97
CA GLU A 167 0.32 -10.23 -11.94
C GLU A 167 -0.32 -10.48 -10.56
N LYS A 168 0.36 -10.10 -9.47
CA LYS A 168 -0.17 -10.22 -8.10
C LYS A 168 -0.85 -8.93 -7.63
N VAL A 169 -0.37 -7.76 -8.05
CA VAL A 169 -0.83 -6.48 -7.51
C VAL A 169 -1.99 -5.91 -8.32
N VAL A 170 -3.20 -5.92 -7.75
CA VAL A 170 -4.44 -5.54 -8.47
C VAL A 170 -4.96 -4.15 -8.15
N ALA A 171 -4.51 -3.53 -7.04
CA ALA A 171 -4.81 -2.13 -6.73
C ALA A 171 -3.79 -1.54 -5.76
N LEU A 172 -3.68 -0.21 -5.78
CA LEU A 172 -2.75 0.57 -4.96
C LEU A 172 -3.51 1.66 -4.20
N ILE A 173 -3.23 1.81 -2.91
CA ILE A 173 -3.77 2.89 -2.08
C ILE A 173 -2.60 3.62 -1.41
N GLY A 174 -2.35 4.85 -1.84
CA GLY A 174 -1.32 5.71 -1.29
C GLY A 174 -1.86 6.63 -0.19
N VAL A 175 -1.16 6.71 0.95
CA VAL A 175 -1.43 7.69 2.02
C VAL A 175 -0.22 8.59 2.17
N ALA A 176 -0.33 9.84 1.70
CA ALA A 176 0.78 10.81 1.69
C ALA A 176 2.06 10.26 1.03
N THR A 177 1.91 9.58 -0.12
CA THR A 177 3.00 8.92 -0.85
C THR A 177 4.21 9.83 -1.05
N ALA A 178 5.37 9.40 -0.56
CA ALA A 178 6.61 10.16 -0.59
C ALA A 178 7.57 9.64 -1.68
N ALA A 179 7.08 9.51 -2.91
CA ALA A 179 7.91 9.10 -4.05
C ALA A 179 8.98 10.15 -4.30
N ASP A 180 10.25 9.72 -4.34
CA ASP A 180 11.47 10.51 -4.54
C ASP A 180 11.65 11.73 -3.61
N SER A 181 10.78 11.91 -2.62
CA SER A 181 10.60 13.22 -1.98
C SER A 181 11.85 13.73 -1.26
N LEU A 182 12.63 12.85 -0.63
CA LEU A 182 13.90 13.23 0.00
C LEU A 182 14.99 13.54 -1.03
N VAL A 183 15.06 12.76 -2.11
CA VAL A 183 16.05 12.97 -3.18
C VAL A 183 15.77 14.28 -3.90
N THR A 184 14.50 14.55 -4.24
CA THR A 184 14.08 15.80 -4.86
C THR A 184 14.42 17.01 -3.98
N LYS A 185 14.09 16.94 -2.69
CA LYS A 185 14.39 18.03 -1.76
C LYS A 185 15.90 18.24 -1.60
N PHE A 186 16.67 17.18 -1.43
CA PHE A 186 18.13 17.26 -1.31
C PHE A 186 18.76 17.94 -2.52
N ASN A 187 18.34 17.57 -3.74
CA ASN A 187 18.84 18.16 -4.97
C ASN A 187 18.43 19.63 -5.18
N GLN A 188 17.47 20.14 -4.41
CA GLN A 188 17.03 21.53 -4.43
C GLN A 188 17.68 22.38 -3.33
N LEU A 189 18.40 21.77 -2.39
CA LEU A 189 19.08 22.52 -1.34
C LEU A 189 20.22 23.34 -1.96
N PRO A 190 20.35 24.63 -1.61
CA PRO A 190 21.51 25.41 -2.00
C PRO A 190 22.76 24.80 -1.37
N VAL A 191 23.87 24.80 -2.10
CA VAL A 191 25.17 24.49 -1.51
C VAL A 191 25.48 25.59 -0.50
N GLU A 192 25.73 25.23 0.75
CA GLU A 192 26.26 26.19 1.72
C GLU A 192 27.61 26.68 1.21
N ASP A 193 27.66 27.93 0.74
CA ASP A 193 28.92 28.60 0.49
C ASP A 193 29.54 28.89 1.86
N SER A 194 30.44 27.99 2.29
CA SER A 194 31.27 28.19 3.46
C SER A 194 32.21 29.35 3.14
N GLY A 195 31.73 30.58 3.33
CA GLY A 195 32.43 31.81 3.02
C GLY A 195 33.85 31.76 3.58
N ARG A 196 34.80 31.40 2.73
CA ARG A 196 36.22 31.48 3.00
C ARG A 196 36.50 32.98 2.99
N LYS A 197 36.38 33.61 4.16
CA LYS A 197 36.85 34.98 4.40
C LYS A 197 38.34 34.99 4.06
N ASN A 198 38.65 35.35 2.83
CA ASN A 198 39.94 35.92 2.45
C ASN A 198 40.08 37.25 3.20
N CYS A 199 40.42 37.20 4.48
CA CYS A 199 41.10 38.32 5.13
C CYS A 199 42.58 38.21 4.76
N ILE A 200 42.86 38.62 3.51
CA ILE A 200 44.20 38.99 3.08
C ILE A 200 44.55 40.28 3.83
N SER A 201 45.71 40.25 4.48
CA SER A 201 46.40 41.32 5.19
C SER A 201 46.19 42.73 4.63
N LEU A 202 45.87 43.68 5.52
CA LEU A 202 46.21 45.09 5.33
C LEU A 202 46.83 45.66 6.61
N HIS A 203 48.17 45.70 6.56
CA HIS A 203 49.08 46.74 7.02
C HIS A 203 49.13 47.16 8.50
N SER A 204 50.33 46.93 9.05
CA SER A 204 50.98 47.71 10.09
C SER A 204 50.91 49.22 9.81
N ALA A 205 50.58 49.98 10.86
CA ALA A 205 51.14 51.30 11.17
C ALA A 205 50.96 51.54 12.68
#